data_AF-A0A090RTR6-F1
#
_entry.id   AF-A0A090RTR6-F1
#
_cell.length_a   1.000
_cell.length_b   1.000
_cell.length_c   1.000
_cell.angle_alpha   90.00
_cell.angle_beta   90.00
_cell.angle_gamma   90.00
#
_symmetry.space_group_name_H-M   'P 1'
#
loop_
_entity.id
_entity.type
_entity.pdbx_description
1 polymer ?
#
loop_
_entity_poly.entity_id
_entity_poly.type
_entity_poly.pdbx_seq_one_letter_code
_entity_poly.pdbx_strand_id
1 'polypeptide(L)'
;MVWQAINVEHECHYCVPAHTGIAHSMKVDSELIEALRNDAAMPTDKLQALKDFTLSMVRNRGNVPQEEVAAFYDAGYGPQQVLEVILGLSQKVISNYVNHMADTPVDKVFEKFAWHK
;
A
#
# COMPACT_ATOMS: atom_id res chain seq x y z
N MET A 1 2.78 3.60 3.67
CA MET A 1 3.00 2.14 3.72
C MET A 1 1.76 1.37 3.26
N VAL A 2 0.89 0.91 4.17
CA VAL A 2 -0.20 -0.05 3.86
C VAL A 2 -1.06 0.38 2.66
N TRP A 3 -1.67 1.57 2.71
CA TRP A 3 -2.50 2.06 1.59
C TRP A 3 -1.77 2.13 0.25
N GLN A 4 -0.52 2.60 0.24
CA GLN A 4 0.23 2.77 -1.01
C GLN A 4 0.61 1.42 -1.61
N ALA A 5 1.01 0.45 -0.78
CA ALA A 5 1.28 -0.92 -1.22
C ALA A 5 0.05 -1.54 -1.89
N ILE A 6 -1.14 -1.37 -1.28
CA ILE A 6 -2.40 -1.87 -1.86
C ILE A 6 -2.75 -1.14 -3.16
N ASN A 7 -2.60 0.19 -3.20
CA ASN A 7 -2.90 0.97 -4.40
C ASN A 7 -2.04 0.53 -5.60
N VAL A 8 -0.76 0.23 -5.36
CA VAL A 8 0.19 -0.26 -6.36
C VAL A 8 -0.14 -1.70 -6.77
N GLU A 9 -0.47 -2.57 -5.82
CA GLU A 9 -0.87 -3.96 -6.10
C GLU A 9 -2.16 -4.03 -6.93
N HIS A 10 -3.14 -3.18 -6.62
CA HIS A 10 -4.38 -3.05 -7.40
C HIS A 10 -4.21 -2.23 -8.69
N GLU A 11 -3.05 -1.62 -8.93
CA GLU A 11 -2.81 -0.79 -10.11
C GLU A 11 -3.84 0.35 -10.26
N CYS A 12 -4.18 1.03 -9.15
CA CYS A 12 -5.14 2.15 -9.20
C CYS A 12 -4.49 3.41 -9.76
N HIS A 13 -4.86 3.79 -10.99
CA HIS A 13 -4.34 4.96 -11.72
C HIS A 13 -4.55 6.29 -10.99
N TYR A 14 -5.65 6.43 -10.25
CA TYR A 14 -5.94 7.63 -9.47
C TYR A 14 -5.26 7.61 -8.09
N CYS A 15 -5.33 6.46 -7.42
CA CYS A 15 -4.97 6.34 -6.02
C CYS A 15 -3.47 6.40 -5.80
N VAL A 16 -2.66 5.85 -6.72
CA VAL A 16 -1.20 5.88 -6.60
C VAL A 16 -0.67 7.32 -6.67
N PRO A 17 -0.99 8.16 -7.68
CA PRO A 17 -0.59 9.57 -7.72
C PRO A 17 -1.12 10.37 -6.53
N ALA A 18 -2.41 10.22 -6.18
CA ALA A 18 -3.02 10.96 -5.08
C ALA A 18 -2.32 10.70 -3.73
N HIS A 19 -2.12 9.42 -3.39
CA HIS A 19 -1.44 9.06 -2.14
C HIS A 19 0.07 9.36 -2.16
N THR A 20 0.70 9.42 -3.34
CA THR A 20 2.08 9.91 -3.48
C THR A 20 2.16 11.40 -3.10
N GLY A 21 1.26 12.21 -3.63
CA GLY A 21 1.21 13.64 -3.29
C GLY A 21 0.91 13.91 -1.82
N ILE A 22 0.00 13.13 -1.23
CA ILE A 22 -0.29 13.21 0.21
C ILE A 22 0.93 12.79 1.05
N ALA A 23 1.64 11.72 0.66
CA ALA A 23 2.84 11.28 1.38
C ALA A 23 3.94 12.35 1.39
N HIS A 24 4.18 13.01 0.25
CA HIS A 24 5.11 14.14 0.19
C HIS A 24 4.66 15.33 1.06
N SER A 25 3.36 15.66 1.10
CA SER A 25 2.86 16.75 1.94
C SER A 25 2.98 16.44 3.44
N MET A 26 2.89 15.16 3.81
CA MET A 26 3.16 14.65 5.15
C MET A 26 4.66 14.52 5.48
N LYS A 27 5.56 14.88 4.55
CA LYS A 27 7.02 14.75 4.69
C LYS A 27 7.47 13.31 4.95
N VAL A 28 6.75 12.34 4.40
CA VAL A 28 7.23 10.95 4.34
C VAL A 28 8.50 10.93 3.49
N ASP A 29 9.48 10.14 3.93
CA ASP A 29 10.75 10.00 3.25
C ASP A 29 10.56 9.60 1.78
N SER A 30 11.25 10.30 0.87
CA SER A 30 11.11 10.08 -0.57
C SER A 30 11.61 8.72 -1.01
N GLU A 31 12.65 8.17 -0.37
CA GLU A 31 13.16 6.82 -0.67
C GLU A 31 12.10 5.77 -0.37
N LEU A 32 11.36 5.91 0.74
CA LEU A 32 10.24 5.03 1.06
C LEU A 32 9.08 5.17 0.06
N ILE A 33 8.75 6.41 -0.35
CA ILE A 33 7.69 6.66 -1.35
C ILE A 33 8.04 5.98 -2.68
N GLU A 34 9.27 6.18 -3.16
CA GLU A 34 9.73 5.61 -4.42
C GLU A 34 9.86 4.08 -4.34
N ALA A 35 10.34 3.54 -3.22
CA ALA A 35 10.41 2.10 -3.04
C ALA A 35 9.02 1.46 -3.10
N LEU A 36 7.99 2.12 -2.55
CA LEU A 36 6.61 1.65 -2.62
C LEU A 36 6.04 1.75 -4.05
N ARG A 37 6.28 2.86 -4.75
CA ARG A 37 5.77 3.08 -6.12
C ARG A 37 6.38 2.12 -7.14
N ASN A 38 7.62 1.71 -6.94
CA ASN A 38 8.39 0.90 -7.90
C ASN A 38 8.59 -0.55 -7.45
N ASP A 39 7.81 -1.00 -6.46
CA ASP A 39 7.90 -2.34 -5.86
C ASP A 39 9.32 -2.75 -5.40
N ALA A 40 10.16 -1.78 -5.01
CA ALA A 40 11.51 -2.02 -4.53
C ALA A 40 11.52 -2.50 -3.06
N ALA A 41 12.71 -2.94 -2.61
CA ALA A 41 12.94 -3.29 -1.20
C ALA A 41 12.71 -2.08 -0.28
N MET A 42 12.13 -2.32 0.88
CA MET A 42 11.88 -1.27 1.87
C MET A 42 13.16 -0.89 2.63
N PRO A 43 13.28 0.36 3.11
CA PRO A 43 14.49 0.85 3.80
C PRO A 43 14.85 0.11 5.10
N THR A 44 13.91 -0.65 5.68
CA THR A 44 14.15 -1.45 6.90
C THR A 44 13.41 -2.78 6.80
N ASP A 45 13.96 -3.81 7.43
CA ASP A 45 13.34 -5.15 7.51
C ASP A 45 11.95 -5.10 8.12
N LYS A 46 11.73 -4.21 9.10
CA LYS A 46 10.41 -4.01 9.72
C LYS A 46 9.39 -3.50 8.71
N LEU A 47 9.76 -2.52 7.88
CA LEU A 47 8.85 -2.03 6.84
C LEU A 47 8.66 -3.05 5.72
N GLN A 48 9.69 -3.84 5.40
CA GLN A 48 9.59 -4.93 4.43
C GLN A 48 8.57 -5.97 4.89
N ALA A 49 8.66 -6.43 6.14
CA ALA A 49 7.68 -7.36 6.71
C ALA A 49 6.24 -6.81 6.68
N LEU A 50 6.04 -5.51 6.91
CA LEU A 50 4.72 -4.89 6.77
C LEU A 50 4.23 -4.85 5.32
N LYS A 51 5.11 -4.58 4.36
CA LYS A 51 4.77 -4.64 2.92
C LYS A 51 4.36 -6.06 2.54
N ASP A 52 5.18 -7.05 2.88
CA ASP A 52 4.98 -8.44 2.51
C ASP A 52 3.69 -9.00 3.10
N PHE A 53 3.45 -8.77 4.40
CA PHE A 53 2.21 -9.15 5.05
C PHE A 53 0.98 -8.46 4.42
N THR A 54 1.09 -7.17 4.09
CA THR A 54 0.00 -6.44 3.41
C THR A 54 -0.30 -7.05 2.03
N LEU A 55 0.73 -7.33 1.23
CA LEU A 55 0.55 -7.93 -0.09
C LEU A 55 0.00 -9.36 0.00
N SER A 56 0.42 -10.14 0.99
CA SER A 56 -0.15 -11.46 1.23
C SER A 56 -1.63 -11.40 1.60
N MET A 57 -2.02 -10.47 2.47
CA MET A 57 -3.41 -10.23 2.84
C MET A 57 -4.27 -9.91 1.60
N VAL A 58 -3.76 -9.05 0.71
CA VAL A 58 -4.40 -8.70 -0.57
C VAL A 58 -4.54 -9.91 -1.48
N ARG A 59 -3.41 -10.56 -1.81
CA ARG A 59 -3.32 -11.64 -2.81
C ARG A 59 -4.09 -12.89 -2.37
N ASN A 60 -3.99 -13.25 -1.10
CA ASN A 60 -4.66 -14.43 -0.53
C ASN A 60 -6.06 -14.13 0.03
N ARG A 61 -6.56 -12.90 -0.14
CA ARG A 61 -7.90 -12.48 0.30
C ARG A 61 -8.16 -12.80 1.77
N GLY A 62 -7.18 -12.51 2.62
CA GLY A 62 -7.22 -12.77 4.05
C GLY A 62 -6.77 -14.16 4.52
N ASN A 63 -6.56 -15.12 3.61
CA ASN A 63 -6.03 -16.44 3.94
C ASN A 63 -4.49 -16.45 3.95
N VAL A 64 -3.89 -15.62 4.81
CA VAL A 64 -2.43 -15.45 4.89
C VAL A 64 -1.78 -16.76 5.42
N PRO A 65 -0.71 -17.26 4.78
CA PRO A 65 0.05 -18.42 5.27
C PRO A 65 0.58 -18.19 6.68
N GLN A 66 0.59 -19.24 7.52
CA GLN A 66 0.96 -19.10 8.94
C GLN A 66 2.42 -18.69 9.12
N GLU A 67 3.30 -19.11 8.23
CA GLU A 67 4.69 -18.72 8.17
C GLU A 67 4.88 -17.21 7.93
N GLU A 68 4.00 -16.59 7.15
CA GLU A 68 4.05 -15.15 6.88
C GLU A 68 3.44 -14.34 8.04
N VAL A 69 2.42 -14.88 8.72
CA VAL A 69 1.92 -14.32 9.99
C VAL A 69 3.02 -14.34 11.05
N ALA A 70 3.76 -15.45 11.16
CA ALA A 70 4.87 -15.59 12.10
C ALA A 70 5.99 -14.57 11.78
N ALA A 71 6.41 -14.48 10.52
CA ALA A 71 7.41 -13.51 10.09
C ALA A 71 7.00 -12.05 10.38
N PHE A 72 5.71 -11.72 10.21
CA PHE A 72 5.17 -10.41 10.56
C PHE A 72 5.29 -10.12 12.07
N TYR A 73 5.01 -11.11 12.92
CA TYR A 73 5.16 -10.97 14.37
C TYR A 73 6.61 -10.93 14.83
N ASP A 74 7.50 -11.71 14.21
CA ASP A 74 8.94 -11.70 14.48
C ASP A 74 9.58 -10.34 14.14
N ALA A 75 9.03 -9.61 13.17
CA ALA A 75 9.41 -8.22 12.86
C ALA A 75 8.91 -7.19 13.91
N GLY A 76 8.23 -7.65 14.97
CA GLY A 76 7.77 -6.84 16.09
C GLY A 76 6.42 -6.17 15.85
N TYR A 77 5.57 -6.77 15.02
CA TYR A 77 4.14 -6.43 14.93
C TYR A 77 3.29 -7.40 15.76
N GLY A 78 2.01 -7.09 15.93
CA GLY A 78 1.10 -7.94 16.68
C GLY A 78 -0.32 -7.98 16.12
N PRO A 79 -1.23 -8.66 16.83
CA PRO A 79 -2.62 -8.84 16.39
C PRO A 79 -3.35 -7.52 16.11
N GLN A 80 -3.04 -6.45 16.84
CA GLN A 80 -3.60 -5.12 16.56
C GLN A 80 -3.25 -4.64 15.15
N GLN A 81 -1.98 -4.76 14.75
CA GLN A 81 -1.56 -4.30 13.41
C GLN A 81 -2.14 -5.17 12.30
N VAL A 82 -2.48 -6.44 12.57
CA VAL A 82 -3.26 -7.25 11.62
C VAL A 82 -4.62 -6.61 11.36
N LEU A 83 -5.33 -6.18 12.41
CA LEU A 83 -6.62 -5.51 12.27
C LEU A 83 -6.49 -4.16 11.55
N GLU A 84 -5.42 -3.41 11.80
CA GLU A 84 -5.14 -2.14 11.10
C GLU A 84 -4.84 -2.36 9.61
N VAL A 85 -4.13 -3.44 9.24
CA VAL A 85 -3.92 -3.82 7.84
C VAL A 85 -5.24 -4.21 7.16
N ILE A 86 -6.09 -5.00 7.84
CA ILE A 86 -7.41 -5.38 7.32
C ILE A 86 -8.30 -4.14 7.10
N LEU A 87 -8.28 -3.19 8.04
CA LEU A 87 -9.00 -1.92 7.90
C LEU A 87 -8.47 -1.13 6.70
N GLY A 88 -7.15 -1.01 6.56
CA GLY A 88 -6.51 -0.33 5.44
C GLY A 88 -6.86 -0.98 4.10
N LEU A 89 -6.84 -2.31 4.03
CA LEU A 89 -7.25 -3.08 2.85
C LEU A 89 -8.71 -2.82 2.49
N SER A 90 -9.62 -2.90 3.45
CA SER A 90 -11.05 -2.68 3.22
C SER A 90 -11.33 -1.29 2.61
N GLN A 91 -10.67 -0.25 3.15
CA GLN A 91 -10.78 1.11 2.62
C GLN A 91 -10.24 1.22 1.19
N LYS A 92 -9.13 0.54 0.89
CA LYS A 92 -8.51 0.61 -0.44
C LYS A 92 -9.24 -0.25 -1.46
N VAL A 93 -9.85 -1.37 -1.09
CA VAL A 93 -10.77 -2.10 -1.99
C VAL A 93 -11.89 -1.17 -2.45
N ILE A 94 -12.58 -0.50 -1.51
CA ILE A 94 -13.65 0.45 -1.86
C ILE A 94 -13.11 1.56 -2.77
N SER A 95 -12.01 2.21 -2.37
CA SER A 95 -11.49 3.37 -3.09
C SER A 95 -10.86 3.03 -4.44
N ASN A 96 -10.06 1.97 -4.53
CA ASN A 96 -9.40 1.56 -5.78
C ASN A 96 -10.44 1.12 -6.79
N TYR A 97 -11.38 0.25 -6.39
CA TYR A 97 -12.37 -0.29 -7.33
C TYR A 97 -13.33 0.79 -7.82
N VAL A 98 -13.73 1.73 -6.96
CA VAL A 98 -14.53 2.89 -7.40
C VAL A 98 -13.78 3.69 -8.45
N ASN A 99 -12.48 3.97 -8.23
CA ASN A 99 -11.71 4.76 -9.19
C ASN A 99 -11.47 4.03 -10.51
N HIS A 100 -11.23 2.72 -10.50
CA HIS A 100 -11.17 1.91 -11.71
C HIS A 100 -12.50 1.95 -12.47
N MET A 101 -13.61 1.69 -11.79
CA MET A 101 -14.93 1.61 -12.45
C MET A 101 -15.45 2.95 -12.96
N ALA A 102 -15.09 4.05 -12.30
CA ALA A 102 -15.51 5.39 -12.67
C ALA A 102 -14.54 6.09 -13.64
N ASP A 103 -13.41 5.46 -13.98
CA ASP A 103 -12.31 6.08 -14.74
C ASP A 103 -11.97 7.47 -14.19
N THR A 104 -11.91 7.59 -12.85
CA THR A 104 -11.80 8.91 -12.20
C THR A 104 -10.59 9.67 -12.74
N PRO A 105 -10.76 10.89 -13.28
CA PRO A 105 -9.64 11.68 -13.76
C PRO A 105 -8.75 12.10 -12.59
N VAL A 106 -7.44 12.03 -12.78
CA VAL A 106 -6.47 12.49 -11.78
C VAL A 106 -6.57 14.02 -11.65
N ASP A 107 -6.73 14.54 -10.43
CA ASP A 107 -6.70 15.98 -10.21
C ASP A 107 -5.36 16.59 -10.63
N LYS A 108 -5.41 17.81 -11.19
CA LYS A 108 -4.23 18.55 -11.67
C LYS A 108 -3.07 18.60 -10.67
N VAL A 109 -3.37 18.69 -9.37
CA VAL A 109 -2.34 18.75 -8.31
C VAL A 109 -1.55 17.45 -8.17
N PHE A 110 -2.11 16.32 -8.61
CA PHE A 110 -1.51 14.99 -8.55
C PHE A 110 -0.92 14.52 -9.88
N GLU A 111 -1.20 15.18 -11.01
CA GLU A 111 -0.68 14.81 -12.34
C GLU A 111 0.85 14.71 -12.36
N LYS A 112 1.56 15.56 -11.62
CA LYS A 112 3.03 15.49 -11.50
C LYS A 112 3.56 14.20 -10.85
N PHE A 113 2.68 13.43 -10.21
CA PHE A 113 2.96 12.12 -9.62
C PHE A 113 2.37 10.97 -10.44
N ALA A 114 2.05 11.22 -11.71
CA ALA A 114 1.58 10.21 -12.66
C ALA A 114 2.39 8.92 -12.53
N TRP A 115 1.69 7.80 -12.66
CA TRP A 115 2.25 6.48 -12.39
C TRP A 115 1.61 5.46 -13.31
N HIS A 116 2.44 4.53 -13.75
CA HIS A 116 2.09 3.32 -14.46
C HIS A 116 3.04 2.23 -13.94
N LYS A 117 2.56 1.00 -13.89
CA LYS A 117 3.36 -0.14 -13.48
C LYS A 117 4.17 -0.69 -14.65
#